data_AF-H0EAM0-F1
#
_entry.id   AF-H0EAM0-F1
#
_cell.length_a   1.000
_cell.length_b   1.000
_cell.length_c   1.000
_cell.angle_alpha   90.00
_cell.angle_beta   90.00
_cell.angle_gamma   90.00
#
_symmetry.space_group_name_H-M   'P 1'
#
loop_
_entity.id
_entity.type
_entity.pdbx_description
1 polymer ?
#
loop_
_entity_poly.entity_id
_entity_poly.type
_entity_poly.pdbx_seq_one_letter_code
_entity_poly.pdbx_strand_id
1 'polypeptide(L)'
;MAALPAATVVLDGVTVRRGPRTVLRDATLRIGDGERVALVGPSGSGKSTIGELLVDLLPVGAVHGAATIDGRPLDEVDPHVLRRTILHVPQDPYLFDADVRANLRLALPDADDDALRQALRDAGAGAWLDGLRDGLDTPVGERGGHLSGGERQRIGVARALLAGRRPDGGPRLLVLDEPVSQLPPEEGVALLRRLLDADSSRGALLIAHRDAEAALADRCVTVSAQGRLA
;
A
#
# COMPACT_ATOMS: atom_id res chain seq x y z
N MET A 1 -0.08 16.60 14.16
CA MET A 1 -0.84 17.07 12.98
C MET A 1 -1.70 15.94 12.46
N ALA A 2 -3.00 16.17 12.29
CA ALA A 2 -3.95 15.13 11.85
C ALA A 2 -3.78 14.79 10.35
N ALA A 3 -4.27 13.63 9.93
CA ALA A 3 -4.40 13.27 8.51
C ALA A 3 -5.34 14.24 7.78
N LEU A 4 -5.23 14.31 6.45
CA LEU A 4 -6.22 15.01 5.63
C LEU A 4 -7.58 14.34 5.76
N PRO A 5 -8.70 15.09 5.72
CA PRO A 5 -10.01 14.58 6.10
C PRO A 5 -10.55 13.53 5.12
N ALA A 6 -10.54 13.83 3.82
CA ALA A 6 -11.19 13.02 2.79
C ALA A 6 -10.21 12.24 1.91
N ALA A 7 -8.95 12.69 1.84
CA ALA A 7 -7.90 12.07 1.01
C ALA A 7 -8.33 11.81 -0.44
N THR A 8 -9.17 12.67 -1.00
CA THR A 8 -9.61 12.62 -2.38
C THR A 8 -8.44 12.96 -3.28
N VAL A 9 -8.02 12.01 -4.11
CA VAL A 9 -6.89 12.17 -5.03
C VAL A 9 -7.39 12.50 -6.43
N VAL A 10 -6.73 13.45 -7.09
CA VAL A 10 -6.96 13.76 -8.51
C VAL A 10 -5.64 13.89 -9.24
N LEU A 11 -5.46 13.07 -10.27
CA LEU A 11 -4.46 13.21 -11.32
C LEU A 11 -5.16 13.82 -12.54
N ASP A 12 -4.60 14.89 -13.08
CA ASP A 12 -5.11 15.58 -14.26
C ASP A 12 -3.98 15.76 -15.29
N GLY A 13 -4.08 15.05 -16.42
CA GLY A 13 -3.11 15.10 -17.51
C GLY A 13 -1.69 14.67 -17.11
N VAL A 14 -1.55 13.77 -16.12
CA VAL A 14 -0.25 13.47 -15.52
C VAL A 14 0.64 12.68 -16.46
N THR A 15 1.84 13.19 -16.71
CA THR A 15 2.90 12.51 -17.45
C THR A 15 4.09 12.28 -16.53
N VAL A 16 4.52 11.02 -16.40
CA VAL A 16 5.67 10.65 -15.55
C VAL A 16 6.81 10.14 -16.41
N ARG A 17 8.01 10.69 -16.18
CA ARG A 17 9.26 10.29 -16.82
C ARG A 17 10.21 9.64 -15.83
N ARG A 18 10.82 8.52 -16.21
CA ARG A 18 11.95 7.91 -15.50
C ARG A 18 13.17 7.91 -16.42
N GLY A 19 14.08 8.85 -16.17
CA GLY A 19 15.19 9.14 -17.07
C GLY A 19 14.67 9.49 -18.49
N PRO A 20 15.14 8.81 -19.54
CA PRO A 20 14.69 9.10 -20.91
C PRO A 20 13.29 8.55 -21.24
N ARG A 21 12.75 7.64 -20.41
CA ARG A 21 11.51 6.91 -20.71
C ARG A 21 10.30 7.60 -20.08
N THR A 22 9.28 7.88 -20.90
CA THR A 22 7.95 8.24 -20.40
C THR A 22 7.19 6.96 -20.02
N VAL A 23 6.82 6.86 -18.75
CA VAL A 23 6.13 5.71 -18.15
C VAL A 23 4.62 5.92 -18.11
N LEU A 24 4.17 7.11 -17.70
CA LEU A 24 2.76 7.52 -17.76
C LEU A 24 2.60 8.65 -18.77
N ARG A 25 1.49 8.65 -19.50
CA ARG A 25 1.19 9.63 -20.55
C ARG A 25 -0.23 10.13 -20.35
N ASP A 26 -0.34 11.41 -20.03
CA ASP A 26 -1.64 12.10 -19.99
C ASP A 26 -2.66 11.33 -19.13
N ALA A 27 -2.21 10.89 -17.95
CA ALA A 27 -2.95 10.06 -17.04
C ALA A 27 -3.90 10.91 -16.19
N THR A 28 -5.20 10.69 -16.38
CA THR A 28 -6.25 11.31 -15.54
C THR A 28 -6.91 10.23 -14.71
N LEU A 29 -6.94 10.43 -13.39
CA LEU A 29 -7.51 9.51 -12.41
C LEU A 29 -8.08 10.32 -11.26
N ARG A 30 -9.27 9.97 -10.81
CA ARG A 30 -9.80 10.43 -9.54
C ARG A 30 -9.89 9.23 -8.60
N ILE A 31 -9.66 9.41 -7.30
CA ILE A 31 -10.01 8.47 -6.25
C ILE A 31 -10.80 9.28 -5.23
N GLY A 32 -12.09 8.99 -5.09
CA GLY A 32 -12.97 9.64 -4.12
C GLY A 32 -12.68 9.23 -2.68
N ASP A 33 -13.21 10.00 -1.73
CA ASP A 33 -13.22 9.62 -0.31
C ASP A 33 -13.89 8.26 -0.13
N GLY A 34 -13.25 7.35 0.61
CA GLY A 34 -13.70 5.96 0.81
C GLY A 34 -13.69 5.07 -0.45
N GLU A 35 -13.36 5.58 -1.63
CA GLU A 35 -13.45 4.83 -2.89
C GLU A 35 -12.32 3.80 -3.02
N ARG A 36 -12.67 2.58 -3.42
CA ARG A 36 -11.73 1.52 -3.79
C ARG A 36 -11.62 1.44 -5.30
N VAL A 37 -10.43 1.70 -5.84
CA VAL A 37 -10.14 1.69 -7.28
C VAL A 37 -9.06 0.67 -7.58
N ALA A 38 -9.32 -0.25 -8.50
CA ALA A 38 -8.31 -1.17 -9.00
C ALA A 38 -7.63 -0.61 -10.27
N LEU A 39 -6.30 -0.71 -10.33
CA LEU A 39 -5.51 -0.53 -11.53
C LEU A 39 -5.17 -1.90 -12.12
N VAL A 40 -5.56 -2.13 -13.36
CA VAL A 40 -5.29 -3.36 -14.11
C VAL A 40 -4.56 -3.05 -15.41
N GLY A 41 -3.84 -4.03 -15.94
CA GLY A 41 -3.08 -3.88 -17.19
C GLY A 41 -1.76 -4.63 -17.18
N PRO A 42 -1.05 -4.68 -18.32
CA PRO A 42 0.17 -5.48 -18.46
C PRO A 42 1.29 -5.02 -17.51
N SER A 43 2.21 -5.93 -17.19
CA SER A 43 3.40 -5.59 -16.40
C SER A 43 4.21 -4.48 -17.10
N GLY A 44 4.70 -3.52 -16.33
CA GLY A 44 5.44 -2.37 -16.86
C GLY A 44 4.60 -1.28 -17.53
N SER A 45 3.26 -1.34 -17.44
CA SER A 45 2.36 -0.29 -17.93
C SER A 45 2.38 1.01 -17.12
N GLY A 46 2.97 0.99 -15.91
CA GLY A 46 3.08 2.18 -15.04
C GLY A 46 2.17 2.19 -13.82
N LYS A 47 1.45 1.11 -13.51
CA LYS A 47 0.57 1.00 -12.32
C LYS A 47 1.28 1.37 -11.02
N SER A 48 2.43 0.73 -10.72
CA SER A 48 3.25 1.04 -9.54
C SER A 48 3.79 2.47 -9.56
N THR A 49 3.97 3.08 -10.74
CA THR A 49 4.36 4.50 -10.85
C THR A 49 3.23 5.45 -10.44
N ILE A 50 1.96 5.07 -10.64
CA ILE A 50 0.83 5.80 -10.06
C ILE A 50 0.86 5.68 -8.54
N GLY A 51 1.07 4.47 -8.01
CA GLY A 51 1.20 4.26 -6.57
C GLY A 51 2.31 5.12 -5.95
N GLU A 52 3.52 5.07 -6.50
CA GLU A 52 4.68 5.86 -6.07
C GLU A 52 4.45 7.37 -6.16
N LEU A 53 3.72 7.85 -7.17
CA LEU A 53 3.32 9.26 -7.28
C LEU A 53 2.46 9.68 -6.09
N LEU A 54 1.46 8.86 -5.72
CA LEU A 54 0.52 9.21 -4.64
C LEU A 54 1.21 9.32 -3.28
N VAL A 55 2.32 8.61 -3.09
CA VAL A 55 3.07 8.59 -1.83
C VAL A 55 4.36 9.42 -1.88
N ASP A 56 4.49 10.27 -2.90
CA ASP A 56 5.62 11.19 -3.12
C ASP A 56 6.99 10.48 -3.09
N LEU A 57 7.09 9.36 -3.80
CA LEU A 57 8.33 8.56 -3.94
C LEU A 57 9.03 8.76 -5.30
N LEU A 58 8.50 9.62 -6.18
CA LEU A 58 9.10 9.88 -7.48
C LEU A 58 10.23 10.93 -7.39
N PRO A 59 11.24 10.86 -8.28
CA PRO A 59 12.29 11.88 -8.32
C PRO A 59 11.74 13.27 -8.66
N VAL A 60 12.38 14.31 -8.14
CA VAL A 60 12.06 15.71 -8.48
C VAL A 60 12.10 15.93 -9.99
N GLY A 61 11.07 16.61 -10.52
CA GLY A 61 10.95 16.90 -11.95
C GLY A 61 10.54 15.70 -12.83
N ALA A 62 10.23 14.55 -12.24
CA ALA A 62 9.72 13.39 -12.98
C ALA A 62 8.27 13.56 -13.44
N VAL A 63 7.51 14.47 -12.82
CA VAL A 63 6.06 14.60 -12.97
C VAL A 63 5.73 15.90 -13.71
N HIS A 64 4.88 15.80 -14.73
CA HIS A 64 4.23 16.92 -15.41
C HIS A 64 2.71 16.73 -15.34
N GLY A 65 1.94 17.83 -15.41
CA GLY A 65 0.51 17.81 -15.14
C GLY A 65 0.21 18.15 -13.68
N ALA A 66 -1.00 17.88 -13.21
CA ALA A 66 -1.41 18.19 -11.83
C ALA A 66 -1.77 16.91 -11.07
N ALA A 67 -1.20 16.76 -9.88
CA ALA A 67 -1.54 15.68 -8.96
C ALA A 67 -1.87 16.30 -7.59
N THR A 68 -3.09 16.09 -7.12
CA THR A 68 -3.60 16.76 -5.91
C THR A 68 -4.25 15.78 -4.95
N ILE A 69 -4.24 16.14 -3.66
CA ILE A 69 -5.00 15.50 -2.59
C ILE A 69 -5.81 16.56 -1.83
N ASP A 70 -7.13 16.36 -1.73
CA ASP A 70 -8.06 17.35 -1.17
C ASP A 70 -7.86 18.76 -1.76
N GLY A 71 -7.60 18.81 -3.07
CA GLY A 71 -7.37 20.04 -3.84
C GLY A 71 -5.99 20.69 -3.66
N ARG A 72 -5.09 20.10 -2.87
CA ARG A 72 -3.71 20.60 -2.68
C ARG A 72 -2.72 19.80 -3.53
N PRO A 73 -1.74 20.44 -4.20
CA PRO A 73 -0.68 19.72 -4.91
C PRO A 73 0.04 18.74 -3.98
N LEU A 74 0.28 17.51 -4.43
CA LEU A 74 0.89 16.46 -3.61
C LEU A 74 2.29 16.84 -3.10
N ASP A 75 3.07 17.52 -3.93
CA ASP A 75 4.43 18.00 -3.64
C ASP A 75 4.48 19.24 -2.71
N GLU A 76 3.33 19.86 -2.44
CA GLU A 76 3.19 20.96 -1.48
C GLU A 76 2.63 20.51 -0.12
N VAL A 77 2.19 19.26 0.02
CA VAL A 77 1.70 18.71 1.30
C VAL A 77 2.88 18.36 2.20
N ASP A 78 2.80 18.72 3.47
CA ASP A 78 3.76 18.28 4.49
C ASP A 78 3.95 16.75 4.43
N PRO A 79 5.19 16.24 4.25
CA PRO A 79 5.41 14.82 4.07
C PRO A 79 4.98 13.95 5.27
N HIS A 80 4.92 14.49 6.49
CA HIS A 80 4.39 13.76 7.65
C HIS A 80 2.86 13.67 7.59
N VAL A 81 2.18 14.73 7.15
CA VAL A 81 0.73 14.71 6.91
C VAL A 81 0.39 13.73 5.78
N LEU A 82 1.14 13.76 4.67
CA LEU A 82 0.91 12.86 3.54
C LEU A 82 1.08 11.39 3.96
N ARG A 83 2.17 11.03 4.65
CA ARG A 83 2.41 9.66 5.15
C ARG A 83 1.42 9.22 6.23
N ARG A 84 0.81 10.15 6.98
CA ARG A 84 -0.29 9.82 7.89
C ARG A 84 -1.59 9.58 7.15
N THR A 85 -1.78 10.24 6.01
CA THR A 85 -3.00 10.19 5.20
C THR A 85 -3.02 8.98 4.26
N ILE A 86 -1.92 8.70 3.58
CA ILE A 86 -1.78 7.62 2.59
C ILE A 86 -0.77 6.61 3.10
N LEU A 87 -1.19 5.34 3.17
CA LEU A 87 -0.31 4.23 3.52
C LEU A 87 0.02 3.40 2.28
N HIS A 88 1.31 3.23 2.00
CA HIS A 88 1.80 2.36 0.95
C HIS A 88 2.09 0.95 1.49
N VAL A 89 1.57 -0.08 0.81
CA VAL A 89 1.93 -1.48 1.01
C VAL A 89 2.55 -1.98 -0.31
N PRO A 90 3.90 -1.97 -0.42
CA PRO A 90 4.58 -2.38 -1.64
C PRO A 90 4.59 -3.90 -1.81
N GLN A 91 4.90 -4.35 -3.02
CA GLN A 91 4.99 -5.77 -3.39
C GLN A 91 6.06 -6.51 -2.56
N ASP A 92 7.21 -5.87 -2.36
CA ASP A 92 8.30 -6.36 -1.49
C ASP A 92 8.50 -5.35 -0.34
N PRO A 93 7.89 -5.61 0.84
CA PRO A 93 8.00 -4.72 1.97
C PRO A 93 9.42 -4.72 2.54
N TYR A 94 9.99 -3.53 2.71
CA TYR A 94 11.28 -3.38 3.37
C TYR A 94 11.19 -3.78 4.84
N LEU A 95 11.97 -4.77 5.24
CA LEU A 95 12.14 -5.17 6.64
C LEU A 95 13.51 -4.72 7.14
N PHE A 96 13.53 -4.06 8.28
CA PHE A 96 14.76 -3.66 8.94
C PHE A 96 15.42 -4.89 9.56
N ASP A 97 16.74 -4.89 9.60
CA ASP A 97 17.53 -5.92 10.28
C ASP A 97 17.33 -5.81 11.81
N ALA A 98 16.22 -6.40 12.26
CA ALA A 98 15.70 -6.37 13.61
C ALA A 98 14.75 -7.57 13.80
N ASP A 99 14.11 -7.68 14.96
CA ASP A 99 13.10 -8.71 15.19
C ASP A 99 11.74 -8.38 14.54
N VAL A 100 10.83 -9.36 14.55
CA VAL A 100 9.46 -9.21 14.03
C VAL A 100 8.72 -8.07 14.75
N ARG A 101 8.86 -7.99 16.08
CA ARG A 101 8.26 -6.97 16.94
C ARG A 101 8.62 -5.55 16.50
N ALA A 102 9.91 -5.25 16.38
CA ALA A 102 10.45 -3.96 15.98
C ALA A 102 9.97 -3.60 14.59
N ASN A 103 9.96 -4.57 13.67
CA ASN A 103 9.44 -4.37 12.33
C ASN A 103 7.94 -4.03 12.33
N LEU A 104 7.10 -4.63 13.18
CA LEU A 104 5.67 -4.32 13.25
C LEU A 104 5.41 -2.95 13.92
N ARG A 105 6.18 -2.61 14.96
CA ARG A 105 6.05 -1.33 15.70
C ARG A 105 6.37 -0.09 14.85
N LEU A 106 6.95 -0.25 13.66
CA LEU A 106 7.06 0.86 12.71
C LEU A 106 5.69 1.43 12.29
N ALA A 107 4.63 0.61 12.29
CA ALA A 107 3.28 1.04 11.95
C ALA A 107 2.53 1.66 13.13
N LEU A 108 2.81 1.19 14.35
CA LEU A 108 2.23 1.65 15.60
C LEU A 108 3.23 1.42 16.75
N PRO A 109 4.05 2.43 17.11
CA PRO A 109 5.15 2.27 18.07
C PRO A 109 4.72 1.77 19.44
N ASP A 110 3.55 2.22 19.91
CA ASP A 110 3.02 1.92 21.24
C ASP A 110 2.17 0.63 21.27
N ALA A 111 2.17 -0.17 20.20
CA ALA A 111 1.44 -1.43 20.18
C ALA A 111 2.02 -2.44 21.19
N ASP A 112 1.13 -2.97 22.04
CA ASP A 112 1.42 -4.09 22.92
C ASP A 112 1.53 -5.41 22.13
N ASP A 113 2.08 -6.44 22.77
CA ASP A 113 2.35 -7.72 22.11
C ASP A 113 1.08 -8.37 21.59
N ASP A 114 -0.05 -8.21 22.29
CA ASP A 114 -1.31 -8.82 21.89
C ASP A 114 -1.86 -8.19 20.61
N ALA A 115 -1.75 -6.86 20.47
CA ALA A 115 -2.05 -6.16 19.23
C ALA A 115 -1.13 -6.62 18.09
N LEU A 116 0.17 -6.82 18.35
CA LEU A 116 1.14 -7.31 17.35
C LEU A 116 0.80 -8.73 16.89
N ARG A 117 0.53 -9.65 17.84
CA ARG A 117 0.13 -11.03 17.53
C ARG A 117 -1.19 -11.08 16.78
N GLN A 118 -2.16 -10.27 17.19
CA GLN A 118 -3.46 -10.21 16.51
C GLN A 118 -3.30 -9.71 15.08
N ALA A 119 -2.50 -8.67 14.83
CA ALA A 119 -2.25 -8.17 13.48
C ALA A 119 -1.58 -9.22 12.59
N LEU A 120 -0.65 -10.02 13.11
CA LEU A 120 -0.07 -11.15 12.38
C LEU A 120 -1.12 -12.23 12.08
N ARG A 121 -2.01 -12.57 13.03
CA ARG A 121 -3.09 -13.54 12.82
C ARG A 121 -4.10 -13.04 11.78
N ASP A 122 -4.48 -11.78 11.85
CA ASP A 122 -5.34 -11.11 10.88
C ASP A 122 -4.70 -11.11 9.47
N ALA A 123 -3.36 -10.96 9.43
CA ALA A 123 -2.56 -11.09 8.21
C ALA A 123 -2.33 -12.55 7.74
N GLY A 124 -2.90 -13.53 8.45
CA GLY A 124 -2.75 -14.96 8.17
C GLY A 124 -1.36 -15.53 8.46
N ALA A 125 -0.54 -14.83 9.25
CA ALA A 125 0.77 -15.26 9.71
C ALA A 125 0.74 -15.92 11.10
N GLY A 126 -0.44 -16.30 11.61
CA GLY A 126 -0.61 -16.89 12.93
C GLY A 126 0.15 -18.21 13.10
N ALA A 127 -0.05 -19.16 12.18
CA ALA A 127 0.61 -20.46 12.24
C ALA A 127 2.14 -20.34 12.07
N TRP A 128 2.59 -19.42 11.23
CA TRP A 128 4.02 -19.10 11.09
C TRP A 128 4.58 -18.59 12.43
N LEU A 129 3.93 -17.60 13.04
CA LEU A 129 4.33 -17.04 14.33
C LEU A 129 4.38 -18.11 15.44
N ASP A 130 3.36 -18.98 15.51
CA ASP A 130 3.28 -20.05 16.51
C ASP A 130 4.39 -21.11 16.33
N GLY A 131 4.97 -21.22 15.12
CA GLY A 131 6.10 -22.10 14.81
C GLY A 131 7.48 -21.49 15.07
N LEU A 132 7.57 -20.18 15.34
CA LEU A 132 8.85 -19.52 15.62
C LEU A 132 9.31 -19.80 17.04
N ARG A 133 10.57 -20.21 17.20
CA ARG A 133 11.18 -20.47 18.53
C ARG A 133 11.11 -19.24 19.45
N ASP A 134 11.41 -18.06 18.90
CA ASP A 134 11.51 -16.81 19.66
C ASP A 134 10.28 -15.90 19.44
N GLY A 135 9.25 -16.40 18.74
CA GLY A 135 8.00 -15.67 18.50
C GLY A 135 8.23 -14.29 17.89
N LEU A 136 7.72 -13.24 18.55
CA LEU A 136 7.88 -11.85 18.13
C LEU A 136 9.33 -11.35 18.17
N ASP A 137 10.20 -11.99 18.95
CA ASP A 137 11.60 -11.59 19.13
C ASP A 137 12.51 -12.30 18.09
N THR A 138 11.92 -13.03 17.14
CA THR A 138 12.63 -13.69 16.05
C THR A 138 13.29 -12.68 15.12
N PRO A 139 14.61 -12.76 14.88
CA PRO A 139 15.30 -11.90 13.92
C PRO A 139 14.86 -12.17 12.47
N VAL A 140 14.51 -11.12 11.72
CA VAL A 140 14.10 -11.28 10.30
C VAL A 140 15.29 -11.30 9.33
N GLY A 141 16.47 -10.86 9.80
CA GLY A 141 17.70 -10.73 9.01
C GLY A 141 17.71 -9.51 8.08
N GLU A 142 18.85 -9.25 7.45
CA GLU A 142 19.01 -8.12 6.52
C GLU A 142 17.94 -8.16 5.43
N ARG A 143 17.11 -7.10 5.36
CA ARG A 143 15.99 -7.00 4.41
C ARG A 143 15.01 -8.17 4.47
N GLY A 144 14.87 -8.83 5.62
CA GLY A 144 14.01 -10.01 5.75
C GLY A 144 14.59 -11.26 5.10
N GLY A 145 15.92 -11.34 4.93
CA GLY A 145 16.60 -12.44 4.24
C GLY A 145 16.37 -13.83 4.84
N HIS A 146 15.88 -13.93 6.08
CA HIS A 146 15.51 -15.20 6.71
C HIS A 146 14.08 -15.65 6.42
N LEU A 147 13.28 -14.82 5.74
CA LEU A 147 11.85 -15.03 5.53
C LEU A 147 11.54 -15.38 4.08
N SER A 148 10.50 -16.18 3.88
CA SER A 148 9.92 -16.38 2.54
C SER A 148 9.26 -15.09 2.03
N GLY A 149 9.05 -14.99 0.72
CA GLY A 149 8.35 -13.83 0.12
C GLY A 149 6.94 -13.65 0.67
N GLY A 150 6.20 -14.74 0.88
CA GLY A 150 4.88 -14.72 1.49
C GLY A 150 4.89 -14.24 2.94
N GLU A 151 5.88 -14.65 3.74
CA GLU A 151 6.04 -14.17 5.12
C GLU A 151 6.32 -12.67 5.17
N ARG A 152 7.23 -12.16 4.32
CA ARG A 152 7.49 -10.72 4.22
C ARG A 152 6.22 -9.95 3.87
N GLN A 153 5.46 -10.41 2.88
CA GLN A 153 4.19 -9.79 2.49
C GLN A 153 3.16 -9.79 3.62
N ARG A 154 3.01 -10.90 4.36
CA ARG A 154 2.12 -10.93 5.52
C ARG A 154 2.55 -9.95 6.61
N ILE A 155 3.85 -9.75 6.84
CA ILE A 155 4.34 -8.69 7.74
C ILE A 155 3.97 -7.30 7.20
N GLY A 156 4.11 -7.06 5.89
CA GLY A 156 3.67 -5.83 5.24
C GLY A 156 2.18 -5.55 5.44
N VAL A 157 1.33 -6.56 5.29
CA VAL A 157 -0.12 -6.45 5.52
C VAL A 157 -0.44 -6.29 7.02
N ALA A 158 0.27 -6.97 7.92
CA ALA A 158 0.12 -6.80 9.37
C ALA A 158 0.43 -5.35 9.80
N ARG A 159 1.46 -4.73 9.20
CA ARG A 159 1.73 -3.29 9.38
C ARG A 159 0.56 -2.43 8.93
N ALA A 160 -0.08 -2.75 7.82
CA ALA A 160 -1.24 -1.99 7.34
C ALA A 160 -2.44 -2.09 8.29
N LEU A 161 -2.70 -3.28 8.83
CA LEU A 161 -3.73 -3.52 9.84
C LEU A 161 -3.42 -2.73 11.13
N LEU A 162 -2.18 -2.74 11.61
CA LEU A 162 -1.74 -1.97 12.78
C LEU A 162 -1.87 -0.46 12.55
N ALA A 163 -1.46 0.03 11.38
CA ALA A 163 -1.57 1.45 11.03
C ALA A 163 -3.03 1.93 11.00
N GLY A 164 -3.98 1.02 10.75
CA GLY A 164 -5.42 1.30 10.87
C GLY A 164 -5.91 1.51 12.30
N ARG A 165 -5.17 1.01 13.30
CA ARG A 165 -5.51 1.14 14.74
C ARG A 165 -4.89 2.38 15.40
N ARG A 166 -4.25 3.26 14.63
CA ARG A 166 -3.61 4.46 15.18
C ARG A 166 -4.67 5.37 15.85
N PRO A 167 -4.35 5.99 17.01
CA PRO A 167 -5.31 6.83 17.75
C PRO A 167 -5.80 8.07 17.01
N ASP A 168 -5.09 8.49 15.97
CA ASP A 168 -5.46 9.60 15.09
C ASP A 168 -6.46 9.21 13.98
N GLY A 169 -6.97 7.97 14.03
CA GLY A 169 -7.90 7.42 13.07
C GLY A 169 -7.25 6.74 11.86
N GLY A 170 -5.93 6.56 11.85
CA GLY A 170 -5.25 5.80 10.79
C GLY A 170 -5.21 6.51 9.42
N PRO A 171 -4.65 5.84 8.39
CA PRO A 171 -4.63 6.40 7.04
C PRO A 171 -6.04 6.43 6.44
N ARG A 172 -6.30 7.38 5.56
CA ARG A 172 -7.56 7.53 4.83
C ARG A 172 -7.55 6.84 3.47
N LEU A 173 -6.36 6.62 2.91
CA LEU A 173 -6.16 5.93 1.64
C LEU A 173 -5.07 4.86 1.78
N LEU A 174 -5.34 3.65 1.28
CA LEU A 174 -4.32 2.61 1.10
C LEU A 174 -3.86 2.59 -0.35
N VAL A 175 -2.55 2.54 -0.58
CA VAL A 175 -1.97 2.20 -1.89
C VAL A 175 -1.40 0.79 -1.76
N LEU A 176 -2.01 -0.16 -2.44
CA LEU A 176 -1.71 -1.59 -2.33
C LEU A 176 -1.06 -2.05 -3.63
N ASP A 177 0.26 -2.13 -3.66
CA ASP A 177 1.03 -2.52 -4.83
C ASP A 177 1.32 -4.03 -4.80
N GLU A 178 0.40 -4.83 -5.31
CA GLU A 178 0.50 -6.29 -5.33
C GLU A 178 0.88 -6.91 -3.96
N PRO A 179 0.22 -6.52 -2.86
CA PRO A 179 0.68 -6.81 -1.50
C PRO A 179 0.62 -8.30 -1.12
N VAL A 180 -0.02 -9.12 -1.96
CA VAL A 180 -0.28 -10.55 -1.74
C VAL A 180 0.15 -11.44 -2.92
N SER A 181 1.00 -10.94 -3.81
CA SER A 181 1.41 -11.63 -5.04
C SER A 181 2.17 -12.94 -4.82
N GLN A 182 2.84 -13.11 -3.67
CA GLN A 182 3.57 -14.34 -3.30
C GLN A 182 2.69 -15.39 -2.63
N LEU A 183 1.41 -15.07 -2.39
CA LEU A 183 0.47 -15.99 -1.75
C LEU A 183 -0.34 -16.79 -2.78
N PRO A 184 -0.82 -17.99 -2.39
CA PRO A 184 -1.82 -18.73 -3.16
C PRO A 184 -3.04 -17.83 -3.46
N PRO A 185 -3.62 -17.88 -4.67
CA PRO A 185 -4.64 -16.93 -5.10
C PRO A 185 -5.82 -16.77 -4.14
N GLU A 186 -6.41 -17.88 -3.66
CA GLU A 186 -7.56 -17.84 -2.75
C GLU A 186 -7.20 -17.22 -1.39
N GLU A 187 -6.03 -17.58 -0.85
CA GLU A 187 -5.52 -16.99 0.40
C GLU A 187 -5.22 -15.51 0.27
N GLY A 188 -4.62 -15.10 -0.85
CA GLY A 188 -4.28 -13.71 -1.15
C GLY A 188 -5.54 -12.83 -1.24
N VAL A 189 -6.55 -13.28 -2.00
CA VAL A 189 -7.83 -12.56 -2.11
C VAL A 189 -8.54 -12.47 -0.75
N ALA A 190 -8.55 -13.57 0.03
CA ALA A 190 -9.16 -13.56 1.35
C ALA A 190 -8.45 -12.59 2.31
N LEU A 191 -7.13 -12.55 2.29
CA LEU A 191 -6.33 -11.63 3.09
C LEU A 191 -6.58 -10.17 2.67
N LEU A 192 -6.57 -9.89 1.38
CA LEU A 192 -6.81 -8.55 0.85
C LEU A 192 -8.20 -8.04 1.22
N ARG A 193 -9.23 -8.90 1.12
CA ARG A 193 -10.59 -8.58 1.57
C ARG A 193 -10.62 -8.23 3.06
N ARG A 194 -9.99 -9.02 3.92
CA ARG A 194 -9.91 -8.73 5.36
C ARG A 194 -9.25 -7.38 5.64
N LEU A 195 -8.17 -7.05 4.92
CA LEU A 195 -7.51 -5.75 5.06
C LEU A 195 -8.44 -4.58 4.70
N LEU A 196 -9.15 -4.70 3.58
CA LEU A 196 -10.07 -3.67 3.10
C LEU A 196 -11.29 -3.52 4.02
N ASP A 197 -11.82 -4.63 4.54
CA ASP A 197 -13.03 -4.64 5.36
C ASP A 197 -12.73 -4.35 6.85
N ALA A 198 -11.46 -4.31 7.26
CA ALA A 198 -11.06 -3.86 8.60
C ALA A 198 -11.47 -2.40 8.87
N ASP A 199 -11.60 -1.59 7.82
CA ASP A 199 -12.14 -0.23 7.86
C ASP A 199 -12.77 0.12 6.51
N SER A 200 -14.09 -0.10 6.40
CA SER A 200 -14.82 0.17 5.17
C SER A 200 -14.99 1.65 4.82
N SER A 201 -14.61 2.56 5.73
CA SER A 201 -14.62 4.01 5.44
C SER A 201 -13.37 4.46 4.68
N ARG A 202 -12.35 3.60 4.59
CA ARG A 202 -11.06 3.91 3.98
C ARG A 202 -11.04 3.61 2.49
N GLY A 203 -10.54 4.56 1.71
CA GLY A 203 -10.31 4.37 0.28
C GLY A 203 -9.11 3.46 0.02
N ALA A 204 -9.03 2.92 -1.20
CA ALA A 204 -7.89 2.12 -1.62
C ALA A 204 -7.58 2.27 -3.12
N LEU A 205 -6.30 2.32 -3.47
CA LEU A 205 -5.79 2.07 -4.80
C LEU A 205 -5.17 0.67 -4.83
N LEU A 206 -5.82 -0.27 -5.52
CA LEU A 206 -5.36 -1.65 -5.66
C LEU A 206 -4.62 -1.80 -6.98
N ILE A 207 -3.31 -2.06 -6.95
CA ILE A 207 -2.59 -2.52 -8.13
C ILE A 207 -2.62 -4.04 -8.07
N ALA A 208 -3.48 -4.62 -8.90
CA ALA A 208 -3.76 -6.05 -8.89
C ALA A 208 -3.20 -6.72 -10.14
N HIS A 209 -2.73 -7.95 -9.98
CA HIS A 209 -2.33 -8.82 -11.09
C HIS A 209 -3.40 -9.84 -11.46
N ARG A 210 -4.37 -10.08 -10.57
CA ARG A 210 -5.41 -11.09 -10.74
C ARG A 210 -6.79 -10.44 -10.72
N ASP A 211 -7.67 -10.91 -11.60
CA ASP A 211 -9.04 -10.37 -11.71
C ASP A 211 -9.82 -10.48 -10.40
N ALA A 212 -9.60 -11.55 -9.63
CA ALA A 212 -10.24 -11.75 -8.33
C ALA A 212 -9.81 -10.72 -7.27
N GLU A 213 -8.59 -10.18 -7.37
CA GLU A 213 -8.11 -9.09 -6.51
C GLU A 213 -8.71 -7.76 -6.96
N ALA A 214 -8.75 -7.50 -8.27
CA ALA A 214 -9.36 -6.31 -8.85
C ALA A 214 -10.87 -6.22 -8.57
N ALA A 215 -11.56 -7.37 -8.52
CA ALA A 215 -12.98 -7.46 -8.19
C ALA A 215 -13.35 -7.05 -6.75
N LEU A 216 -12.36 -6.78 -5.88
CA LEU A 216 -12.59 -6.21 -4.54
C LEU A 216 -12.76 -4.68 -4.56
N ALA A 217 -12.49 -4.03 -5.69
CA ALA A 217 -12.64 -2.59 -5.86
C ALA A 217 -14.05 -2.22 -6.35
N ASP A 218 -14.47 -0.99 -6.07
CA ASP A 218 -15.75 -0.43 -6.54
C ASP A 218 -15.73 -0.24 -8.07
N ARG A 219 -14.55 0.04 -8.62
CA ARG A 219 -14.32 0.08 -10.07
C ARG A 219 -12.88 -0.23 -10.45
N CYS A 220 -12.70 -0.56 -11.73
CA CYS A 220 -11.40 -0.81 -12.33
C CYS A 220 -11.04 0.29 -13.34
N VAL A 221 -9.76 0.65 -13.41
CA VAL A 221 -9.17 1.52 -14.43
C VAL A 221 -8.06 0.74 -15.12
N THR A 222 -8.09 0.74 -16.45
CA THR A 222 -7.08 0.02 -17.24
C THR A 222 -5.92 0.94 -17.55
N VAL A 223 -4.70 0.48 -17.29
CA VAL A 223 -3.47 1.15 -17.71
C VAL A 223 -2.90 0.43 -18.92
N SER A 224 -2.92 1.09 -20.07
CA SER A 224 -2.42 0.53 -21.33
C SER A 224 -0.91 0.31 -21.30
N ALA A 225 -0.39 -0.52 -22.20
CA ALA A 225 1.06 -0.73 -22.35
C ALA A 225 1.85 0.56 -22.64
N GLN A 226 1.17 1.61 -23.13
CA GLN A 226 1.75 2.92 -23.41
C GLN A 226 1.67 3.90 -22.22
N GLY A 227 1.10 3.48 -21.08
CA GLY A 227 0.98 4.30 -19.87
C GLY A 227 -0.18 5.28 -19.88
N ARG A 228 -1.25 5.00 -20.63
CA ARG A 228 -2.48 5.79 -20.65
C ARG A 228 -3.57 5.08 -19.85
N LEU A 229 -4.44 5.86 -19.21
CA LEU A 229 -5.57 5.34 -18.44
C LEU A 229 -6.82 5.30 -19.34
N ALA A 230 -7.63 4.25 -19.18
CA ALA A 230 -8.90 4.03 -19.87
C ALA A 230 -9.94 3.42 -18.92
#